data_AF-A0A381RCX9-F1
#
_entry.id   AF-A0A381RCX9-F1
#
_cell.length_a   1.000
_cell.length_b   1.000
_cell.length_c   1.000
_cell.angle_alpha   90.00
_cell.angle_beta   90.00
_cell.angle_gamma   90.00
#
_symmetry.space_group_name_H-M   'P 1'
#
loop_
_entity.id
_entity.type
_entity.pdbx_description
1 polymer ?
#
loop_
_entity_poly.entity_id
_entity_poly.type
_entity_poly.pdbx_seq_one_letter_code
_entity_poly.pdbx_strand_id
1 'polypeptide(L)' 'MRAGKGSSDAYLSEWRREASTCGDDLESAAKELAHVLEQRYNDDDLLALIRAKGVKTDPT' A
#
# COMPACT_ATOMS: atom_id res chain seq x y z
N MET A 1 7.27 10.11 6.01
CA MET A 1 6.26 10.76 6.87
C MET A 1 5.83 12.07 6.22
N ARG A 2 4.54 12.27 5.90
CA ARG A 2 4.05 13.60 5.51
C ARG A 2 4.01 14.45 6.78
N ALA A 3 5.06 15.25 7.01
CA ALA A 3 5.12 16.18 8.13
C ALA A 3 3.97 17.21 8.01
N GLY A 4 3.08 17.29 9.01
CA GLY A 4 2.02 18.30 9.04
C GLY A 4 0.69 17.90 9.67
N LYS A 5 0.43 16.61 9.96
CA LYS A 5 -0.79 16.18 10.66
C LYS A 5 -0.46 15.85 12.12
N GLY A 6 -0.92 16.69 13.04
CA GLY A 6 -0.55 16.69 14.48
C GLY A 6 -0.99 15.49 15.31
N SER A 7 -1.46 14.40 14.71
CA SER A 7 -1.79 13.15 15.43
C SER A 7 -1.53 11.91 14.58
N SER A 8 -1.18 10.80 15.24
CA SER A 8 -0.97 9.50 14.59
C SER A 8 -2.21 9.00 13.85
N ASP A 9 -3.40 9.32 14.35
CA ASP A 9 -4.68 8.92 13.74
C ASP A 9 -4.90 9.58 12.37
N ALA A 10 -4.68 10.90 12.28
CA ALA A 10 -4.84 11.65 11.04
C ALA A 10 -3.82 11.20 9.97
N TYR A 11 -2.64 10.74 10.38
CA TYR A 11 -1.64 10.13 9.49
C TYR A 11 -2.08 8.75 8.99
N LEU A 12 -2.50 7.88 9.91
CA LEU A 12 -2.92 6.53 9.57
C LEU A 12 -4.22 6.52 8.75
N SER A 13 -5.11 7.51 8.91
CA SER A 13 -6.37 7.60 8.16
C SER A 13 -6.18 7.67 6.64
N GLU A 14 -5.04 8.17 6.16
CA GLU A 14 -4.73 8.25 4.72
C GLU A 14 -4.25 6.92 4.13
N TRP A 15 -3.99 5.91 4.97
CA TRP A 15 -3.47 4.63 4.51
C TRP A 15 -4.60 3.75 3.97
N ARG A 16 -4.34 3.11 2.82
CA ARG A 16 -5.23 2.09 2.24
C ARG A 16 -5.37 0.94 3.23
N ARG A 17 -6.60 0.66 3.65
CA ARG A 17 -6.97 -0.48 4.50
C ARG A 17 -7.99 -1.32 3.76
N GLU A 18 -7.55 -2.45 3.26
CA GLU A 18 -8.44 -3.44 2.64
C GLU A 18 -8.27 -4.75 3.38
N ALA A 19 -9.39 -5.26 3.89
CA ALA A 19 -9.47 -6.58 4.48
C ALA A 19 -9.96 -7.57 3.43
N SER A 20 -9.41 -8.77 3.46
CA SER A 20 -9.87 -9.89 2.64
C SER A 20 -9.88 -11.16 3.46
N THR A 21 -10.71 -12.12 3.05
CA THR A 21 -10.70 -13.45 3.64
C THR A 21 -9.44 -14.18 3.18
N CYS A 22 -8.75 -14.82 4.11
CA CYS A 22 -7.65 -15.74 3.84
C CYS A 22 -7.89 -17.07 4.57
N GLY A 23 -7.13 -18.11 4.20
CA GLY A 23 -7.23 -19.42 4.84
C GLY A 23 -6.65 -19.43 6.26
N ASP A 24 -6.57 -20.63 6.85
CA ASP A 24 -6.15 -20.80 8.25
C ASP A 24 -4.66 -20.51 8.48
N ASP A 25 -3.83 -20.57 7.44
CA ASP A 25 -2.42 -20.21 7.48
C ASP A 25 -2.19 -18.76 7.06
N LEU A 26 -2.20 -17.87 8.06
CA LEU A 26 -1.97 -16.43 7.88
C LEU A 26 -0.55 -16.11 7.40
N GLU A 27 0.45 -16.92 7.77
CA GLU A 27 1.83 -16.67 7.37
C GLU A 27 2.02 -16.94 5.88
N SER A 28 1.49 -18.06 5.40
CA SER A 28 1.48 -18.38 3.97
C SER A 28 0.71 -17.33 3.17
N ALA A 29 -0.48 -16.92 3.64
CA ALA A 29 -1.27 -15.90 2.98
C ALA A 29 -0.54 -14.53 2.89
N ALA A 30 0.14 -14.13 3.97
CA ALA A 30 0.92 -12.89 3.98
C ALA A 30 2.12 -12.94 3.02
N LYS A 31 2.83 -14.06 2.96
CA LYS A 31 3.96 -14.27 2.05
C LYS A 31 3.54 -14.23 0.59
N GLU A 32 2.45 -14.91 0.25
CA GLU A 32 1.90 -14.91 -1.10
C GLU A 32 1.51 -13.49 -1.53
N LEU A 33 0.78 -12.77 -0.67
CA LEU A 33 0.39 -11.39 -0.97
C LEU A 33 1.59 -10.46 -1.12
N ALA A 34 2.62 -10.61 -0.27
CA ALA A 34 3.86 -9.85 -0.41
C ALA A 34 4.52 -10.11 -1.77
N HIS A 35 4.61 -11.37 -2.18
CA HIS A 35 5.18 -11.74 -3.47
C HIS A 35 4.40 -11.14 -4.66
N VAL A 36 3.06 -11.19 -4.59
CA VAL A 36 2.19 -10.57 -5.61
C VAL A 36 2.43 -9.06 -5.68
N LEU A 37 2.58 -8.38 -4.54
CA LEU A 37 2.85 -6.94 -4.51
C LEU A 37 4.23 -6.61 -5.10
N GLU A 38 5.26 -7.39 -4.79
CA GLU A 38 6.61 -7.23 -5.34
C GLU A 38 6.64 -7.41 -6.86
N GLN A 39 5.90 -8.38 -7.39
CA GLN A 39 5.79 -8.59 -8.84
C GLN A 39 4.96 -7.51 -9.54
N ARG A 40 3.98 -6.93 -8.84
CA ARG A 40 3.03 -5.98 -9.43
C ARG A 40 3.63 -4.61 -9.68
N TYR A 41 4.55 -4.15 -8.84
CA TYR A 41 5.11 -2.81 -8.91
C TYR A 41 6.58 -2.87 -9.32
N ASN A 42 6.88 -2.39 -10.53
CA ASN A 42 8.26 -2.16 -10.94
C ASN A 42 8.75 -0.77 -10.46
N ASP A 43 10.04 -0.48 -10.70
CA ASP A 43 10.67 0.77 -10.26
C ASP A 43 9.98 2.03 -10.81
N ASP A 44 9.47 2.01 -12.05
CA ASP A 44 8.78 3.14 -12.66
C ASP A 44 7.41 3.38 -12.01
N ASP A 45 6.67 2.30 -11.71
CA ASP A 45 5.40 2.38 -10.98
C ASP A 45 5.60 2.97 -9.58
N LEU A 46 6.65 2.51 -8.88
CA LEU A 46 7.02 3.02 -7.56
C LEU A 46 7.40 4.50 -7.64
N LEU A 47 8.17 4.90 -8.65
CA LEU A 47 8.55 6.29 -8.85
C LEU A 47 7.34 7.19 -9.11
N ALA A 48 6.39 6.74 -9.93
CA ALA A 48 5.14 7.44 -10.19
C ALA A 48 4.32 7.59 -8.90
N LEU A 49 4.18 6.51 -8.12
CA LEU A 49 3.49 6.54 -6.82
C LEU A 49 4.15 7.49 -5.83
N ILE A 50 5.49 7.50 -5.73
CA ILE A 50 6.23 8.42 -4.86
C ILE A 50 5.95 9.88 -5.25
N ARG A 51 5.99 10.20 -6.55
CA ARG A 51 5.67 11.55 -7.07
C ARG A 51 4.22 11.95 -6.79
N ALA A 52 3.29 11.01 -6.88
CA ALA A 52 1.89 11.18 -6.51
C ALA A 52 1.63 11.09 -4.99
N LYS A 53 2.69 11.07 -4.17
CA LYS A 53 2.63 10.99 -2.71
C LYS A 53 1.84 9.77 -2.20
N GLY A 54 1.95 8.63 -2.88
CA GLY A 54 1.30 7.36 -2.53
C GLY A 54 -0.14 7.19 -3.01
N VAL A 55 -0.65 8.12 -3.82
CA VAL A 55 -2.00 8.02 -4.42
C VAL A 55 -1.86 7.45 -5.83
N LYS A 56 -2.48 6.30 -6.08
CA LYS A 56 -2.51 5.69 -7.41
C LYS A 56 -3.38 6.55 -8.33
N THR A 57 -2.78 7.21 -9.30
CA THR A 57 -3.51 7.95 -10.34
C THR A 57 -3.91 6.97 -11.43
N ASP A 58 -5.16 6.52 -11.44
CA ASP A 58 -5.67 5.77 -12.60
C ASP A 58 -5.72 6.74 -13.80
N PRO A 59 -5.11 6.41 -14.95
CA PRO A 59 -5.23 7.25 -16.13
C PRO A 59 -6.71 7.29 -16.56
N THR A 60 -7.23 8.51 -16.73
CA THR A 60 -8.56 8.79 -17.27
C THR A 60 -8.62 8.49 -18.76
#